data_AF-A0A9P6G1Y8-F1
#
_entry.id   AF-A0A9P6G1Y8-F1
#
_cell.length_a   1.000
_cell.length_b   1.000
_cell.length_c   1.000
_cell.angle_alpha   90.00
_cell.angle_beta   90.00
_cell.angle_gamma   90.00
#
_symmetry.space_group_name_H-M   'P 1'
#
loop_
_entity.id
_entity.type
_entity.pdbx_description
1 polymer ?
#
loop_
_entity_poly.entity_id
_entity_poly.type
_entity_poly.pdbx_seq_one_letter_code
_entity_poly.pdbx_strand_id
1 'polypeptide(L)'
;MVLYTVFSIPKVEFQNLVGSPEFTFNDGNTTLGVHLVANLTVNNPNPIGVYFELLNITAYYPTYAPPIGGGNITNTDFPSKYVQTIQFPVWARYDKSQDPGFGLLKDLFSKCGKLGTVVGFKDSEFTMNFDLNIRMRILSFNLSPDIKRFPVDIDCPLNLIDLAKGLVPGGGGDGSWWNKIPGGVVDWIGLIPGFP
;
A
#
# COMPACT_ATOMS: atom_id res chain seq x y z
N MET A 1 4.51 49.08 -10.55
CA MET A 1 3.80 47.85 -10.94
C MET A 1 4.54 46.70 -10.30
N VAL A 2 4.03 46.17 -9.19
CA VAL A 2 4.72 45.20 -8.35
C VAL A 2 4.42 43.81 -8.91
N LEU A 3 5.29 43.30 -9.79
CA LEU A 3 5.25 41.92 -10.28
C LEU A 3 5.77 40.96 -9.20
N TYR A 4 5.10 40.89 -8.05
CA TYR A 4 5.19 39.70 -7.20
C TYR A 4 4.01 38.80 -7.55
N THR A 5 4.06 38.16 -8.72
CA THR A 5 3.36 36.88 -8.85
C THR A 5 4.21 35.89 -8.07
N VAL A 6 3.90 35.80 -6.78
CA VAL A 6 4.53 34.86 -5.85
C VAL A 6 4.26 33.45 -6.37
N PHE A 7 5.28 32.85 -6.98
CA PHE A 7 5.23 31.44 -7.36
C PHE A 7 4.82 30.63 -6.14
N SER A 8 3.74 29.87 -6.27
CA SER A 8 3.20 29.05 -5.19
C SER A 8 3.66 27.62 -5.41
N ILE A 9 4.16 26.97 -4.37
CA ILE A 9 4.58 25.57 -4.45
C ILE A 9 3.34 24.73 -4.81
N PRO A 10 3.34 23.99 -5.93
CA PRO A 10 2.27 23.09 -6.27
C PRO A 10 2.03 22.07 -5.18
N LYS A 11 0.75 21.77 -4.93
CA LYS A 11 0.34 20.84 -3.89
C LYS A 11 -0.01 19.51 -4.52
N VAL A 12 0.50 18.44 -3.94
CA VAL A 12 0.01 17.08 -4.19
C VAL A 12 -0.69 16.60 -2.93
N GLU A 13 -1.92 16.15 -3.12
CA GLU A 13 -2.80 15.67 -2.06
C GLU A 13 -3.28 14.27 -2.41
N PHE A 14 -3.14 13.35 -1.46
CA PHE A 14 -3.69 12.01 -1.59
C PHE A 14 -5.21 12.07 -1.40
N GLN A 15 -5.96 11.45 -2.32
CA GLN A 15 -7.42 11.40 -2.26
C GLN A 15 -7.90 10.08 -1.68
N ASN A 16 -7.63 8.98 -2.39
CA ASN A 16 -8.03 7.64 -2.00
C ASN A 16 -7.17 6.58 -2.69
N LEU A 17 -7.30 5.35 -2.23
CA LEU A 17 -6.85 4.16 -2.96
C LEU A 17 -8.04 3.59 -3.74
N VAL A 18 -7.77 3.12 -4.95
CA VAL A 18 -8.71 2.43 -5.82
C VAL A 18 -8.15 1.04 -6.12
N GLY A 19 -9.04 0.07 -6.06
CA GLY A 19 -8.71 -1.35 -6.17
C GLY A 19 -8.69 -2.01 -4.80
N SER A 20 -9.11 -3.26 -4.77
CA SER A 20 -8.93 -4.12 -3.60
C SER A 20 -7.52 -4.70 -3.65
N PRO A 21 -6.82 -4.81 -2.51
CA PRO A 21 -5.50 -5.44 -2.49
C PRO A 21 -5.65 -6.90 -2.92
N GLU A 22 -5.17 -7.21 -4.13
CA GLU A 22 -5.02 -8.59 -4.60
C GLU A 22 -3.61 -9.06 -4.30
N PHE A 23 -3.54 -10.09 -3.48
CA PHE A 23 -2.30 -10.65 -3.07
C PHE A 23 -1.87 -11.80 -3.99
N THR A 24 -0.68 -11.70 -4.57
CA THR A 24 -0.11 -12.74 -5.45
C THR A 24 1.12 -13.37 -4.80
N PHE A 25 1.23 -14.70 -4.83
CA PHE A 25 2.47 -15.37 -4.45
C PHE A 25 3.36 -15.58 -5.68
N ASN A 26 4.67 -15.47 -5.48
CA ASN A 26 5.64 -15.92 -6.47
C ASN A 26 5.81 -17.44 -6.41
N ASP A 27 6.28 -18.04 -7.51
CA ASP A 27 6.61 -19.47 -7.64
C ASP A 27 7.62 -19.88 -6.55
N GLY A 28 7.10 -20.39 -5.43
CA GLY A 28 7.86 -20.68 -4.21
C GLY A 28 7.23 -20.19 -2.89
N ASN A 29 6.10 -19.48 -2.92
CA ASN A 29 5.32 -19.01 -1.76
C ASN A 29 6.13 -18.16 -0.74
N THR A 30 7.20 -17.51 -1.19
CA THR A 30 8.12 -16.73 -0.34
C THR A 30 7.81 -15.24 -0.38
N THR A 31 7.34 -14.73 -1.51
CA THR A 31 7.03 -13.31 -1.70
C THR A 31 5.57 -13.11 -2.06
N LEU A 32 5.00 -12.06 -1.47
CA LEU A 32 3.62 -11.67 -1.57
C LEU A 32 3.53 -10.29 -2.21
N GLY A 33 2.95 -10.18 -3.40
CA GLY A 33 2.79 -8.93 -4.14
C GLY A 33 1.38 -8.36 -4.02
N VAL A 34 1.25 -7.04 -3.91
CA VAL A 34 -0.02 -6.30 -3.91
C VAL A 34 0.08 -5.16 -4.92
N HIS A 35 -0.97 -4.98 -5.70
CA HIS A 35 -1.11 -3.84 -6.60
C HIS A 35 -2.30 -2.99 -6.20
N LEU A 36 -2.06 -1.70 -5.97
CA LEU A 36 -3.08 -0.71 -5.63
C LEU A 36 -2.89 0.51 -6.54
N VAL A 37 -3.95 1.28 -6.75
CA VAL A 37 -3.87 2.55 -7.47
C VAL A 37 -4.22 3.68 -6.52
N ALA A 38 -3.26 4.55 -6.22
CA ALA A 38 -3.50 5.76 -5.45
C ALA A 38 -3.94 6.90 -6.36
N ASN A 39 -5.07 7.52 -6.06
CA ASN A 39 -5.46 8.77 -6.71
C ASN A 39 -4.82 9.95 -5.99
N LEU A 40 -4.04 10.73 -6.72
CA LEU A 40 -3.37 11.91 -6.22
C LEU A 40 -3.87 13.13 -6.99
N THR A 41 -4.35 14.15 -6.29
CA THR A 41 -4.66 15.43 -6.93
C THR A 41 -3.41 16.29 -6.95
N VAL A 42 -2.98 16.66 -8.15
CA VAL A 42 -1.89 17.61 -8.37
C VAL A 42 -2.53 18.96 -8.70
N ASN A 43 -2.27 19.96 -7.86
CA ASN A 43 -2.71 21.33 -8.04
C ASN A 43 -1.50 22.24 -8.28
N ASN A 44 -1.34 22.69 -9.51
CA ASN A 44 -0.39 23.71 -9.92
C ASN A 44 -1.11 25.05 -10.14
N PRO A 45 -1.14 25.95 -9.12
CA PRO A 45 -1.76 27.27 -9.26
C PRO A 45 -0.91 28.24 -10.10
N ASN A 46 0.32 27.87 -10.48
CA ASN A 46 1.22 28.77 -11.19
C ASN A 46 0.77 28.98 -12.64
N PRO A 47 0.99 30.18 -13.21
CA PRO A 47 0.75 30.46 -14.63
C PRO A 47 1.80 29.83 -15.56
N ILE A 48 2.73 29.03 -15.01
CA ILE A 48 3.77 28.31 -15.75
C ILE A 48 3.71 26.81 -15.43
N GLY A 49 4.20 26.00 -16.38
CA GLY A 49 4.35 24.57 -16.20
C GLY A 49 5.41 24.23 -15.14
N VAL A 50 5.25 23.06 -14.53
CA VAL A 50 6.14 22.55 -13.50
C VAL A 50 6.56 21.15 -13.87
N TYR A 51 7.86 20.90 -13.82
CA TYR A 51 8.43 19.61 -14.13
C TYR A 51 8.61 18.80 -12.86
N PHE A 52 7.92 17.67 -12.72
CA PHE A 52 8.13 16.76 -11.60
C PHE A 52 9.26 15.79 -11.96
N GLU A 53 10.42 15.98 -11.33
CA GLU A 53 11.59 15.11 -11.48
C GLU A 53 11.34 13.76 -10.78
N LEU A 54 10.74 13.81 -9.60
CA LEU A 54 10.38 12.63 -8.82
C LEU A 54 9.06 12.87 -8.08
N LEU A 55 8.15 11.92 -8.21
CA LEU A 55 7.01 11.73 -7.33
C LEU A 55 7.13 10.30 -6.80
N ASN A 56 7.57 10.14 -5.55
CA ASN A 56 7.79 8.83 -4.94
C ASN A 56 6.84 8.65 -3.75
N ILE A 57 6.12 7.54 -3.74
CA ILE A 57 5.32 7.10 -2.60
C ILE A 57 5.97 5.86 -2.04
N THR A 58 6.18 5.83 -0.73
CA THR A 58 6.69 4.65 -0.03
C THR A 58 5.72 4.25 1.06
N ALA A 59 5.35 2.98 1.07
CA ALA A 59 4.36 2.41 1.97
C ALA A 59 5.04 1.60 3.08
N TYR A 60 4.58 1.80 4.31
CA TYR A 60 5.09 1.18 5.52
C TYR A 60 3.96 0.52 6.30
N TYR A 61 4.24 -0.64 6.87
CA TYR A 61 3.32 -1.34 7.75
C TYR A 61 3.74 -1.13 9.21
N PRO A 62 2.86 -0.75 10.14
CA PRO A 62 3.26 -0.33 11.50
C PRO A 62 4.10 -1.36 12.29
N THR A 63 3.84 -2.65 12.10
CA THR A 63 4.52 -3.75 12.83
C THR A 63 5.71 -4.34 12.07
N TYR A 64 6.09 -3.76 10.93
CA TYR A 64 7.14 -4.28 10.05
C TYR A 64 8.03 -3.14 9.53
N ALA A 65 9.33 -3.23 9.79
CA ALA A 65 10.27 -2.13 9.59
C ALA A 65 10.68 -1.88 8.13
N PRO A 66 10.86 -2.89 7.25
CA PRO A 66 11.15 -2.63 5.86
C PRO A 66 9.95 -1.95 5.15
N PRO A 67 10.20 -1.03 4.19
CA PRO A 67 9.13 -0.52 3.35
C PRO A 67 8.49 -1.70 2.61
N ILE A 68 7.19 -1.85 2.77
CA ILE A 68 6.44 -2.94 2.14
C ILE A 68 6.13 -2.62 0.70
N GLY A 69 6.24 -1.37 0.26
CA GLY A 69 5.88 -1.02 -1.09
C GLY A 69 6.12 0.43 -1.46
N GLY A 70 5.69 0.76 -2.66
CA GLY A 70 5.74 2.09 -3.18
C GLY A 70 5.55 2.14 -4.68
N GLY A 71 5.75 3.33 -5.21
CA GLY A 71 5.86 3.58 -6.63
C GLY A 71 6.59 4.88 -6.83
N ASN A 72 7.15 5.07 -8.01
CA ASN A 72 7.69 6.35 -8.43
C ASN A 72 7.23 6.69 -9.84
N ILE A 73 6.89 7.96 -10.03
CA ILE A 73 6.76 8.57 -11.34
C ILE A 73 7.90 9.58 -11.46
N THR A 74 8.61 9.53 -12.57
CA THR A 74 9.70 10.46 -12.86
C THR A 74 9.40 11.20 -14.15
N ASN A 75 9.95 12.40 -14.28
CA ASN A 75 10.00 13.15 -15.54
C ASN A 75 8.62 13.46 -16.14
N THR A 76 7.67 13.91 -15.32
CA THR A 76 6.32 14.28 -15.79
C THR A 76 6.14 15.79 -15.77
N ASP A 77 5.70 16.34 -16.90
CA ASP A 77 5.36 17.77 -17.02
C ASP A 77 3.90 17.99 -16.62
N PHE A 78 3.66 18.92 -15.70
CA PHE A 78 2.34 19.39 -15.33
C PHE A 78 2.16 20.83 -15.84
N PRO A 79 1.19 21.09 -16.73
CA PRO A 79 1.04 22.40 -17.36
C PRO A 79 0.59 23.47 -16.35
N SER A 80 0.57 24.73 -16.81
CA SER A 80 0.13 25.88 -16.00
C SER A 80 -1.35 25.76 -15.59
N LYS A 81 -1.70 26.26 -14.41
CA LYS A 81 -3.09 26.27 -13.88
C LYS A 81 -3.76 24.89 -13.97
N TYR A 82 -2.99 23.85 -13.65
CA TYR A 82 -3.41 22.47 -13.82
C TYR A 82 -3.89 21.90 -12.49
N VAL A 83 -5.11 21.41 -12.47
CA VAL A 83 -5.68 20.65 -11.36
C VAL A 83 -6.24 19.36 -11.93
N GLN A 84 -5.52 18.25 -11.74
CA GLN A 84 -6.04 16.93 -12.12
C GLN A 84 -5.66 15.87 -11.10
N THR A 85 -6.50 14.85 -11.06
CA THR A 85 -6.25 13.63 -10.33
C THR A 85 -5.51 12.66 -11.24
N ILE A 86 -4.32 12.26 -10.84
CA ILE A 86 -3.52 11.23 -11.50
C ILE A 86 -3.68 9.90 -10.77
N GLN A 87 -3.66 8.82 -11.55
CA GLN A 87 -3.63 7.46 -11.04
C GLN A 87 -2.18 7.03 -10.86
N PHE A 88 -1.79 6.74 -9.63
CA PHE A 88 -0.44 6.38 -9.25
C PHE A 88 -0.40 4.90 -8.86
N PRO A 89 0.28 4.03 -9.63
CA PRO A 89 0.38 2.63 -9.29
C PRO A 89 1.30 2.45 -8.07
N VAL A 90 0.79 1.79 -7.04
CA VAL A 90 1.52 1.45 -5.81
C VAL A 90 1.66 -0.07 -5.77
N TRP A 91 2.91 -0.53 -5.71
CA TRP A 91 3.25 -1.93 -5.62
C TRP A 91 3.79 -2.22 -4.24
N ALA A 92 3.18 -3.14 -3.51
CA ALA A 92 3.75 -3.66 -2.27
C ALA A 92 4.25 -5.10 -2.46
N ARG A 93 5.39 -5.42 -1.86
CA ARG A 93 6.03 -6.72 -1.84
C ARG A 93 6.44 -7.05 -0.41
N TYR A 94 5.82 -8.08 0.13
CA TYR A 94 6.24 -8.71 1.37
C TYR A 94 7.10 -9.94 1.05
N ASP A 95 8.12 -10.18 1.87
CA ASP A 95 9.02 -11.33 1.74
C ASP A 95 9.14 -12.03 3.10
N LYS A 96 8.84 -13.32 3.13
CA LYS A 96 8.93 -14.17 4.33
C LYS A 96 10.34 -14.19 4.94
N SER A 97 11.39 -14.02 4.14
CA SER A 97 12.77 -13.94 4.64
C SER A 97 13.01 -12.70 5.52
N GLN A 98 12.25 -11.63 5.27
CA GLN A 98 12.35 -10.36 5.99
C GLN A 98 11.43 -10.29 7.22
N ASP A 99 10.45 -11.19 7.32
CA ASP A 99 9.56 -11.34 8.48
C ASP A 99 9.52 -12.82 8.95
N PRO A 100 10.57 -13.30 9.63
CA PRO A 100 10.65 -14.68 10.10
C PRO A 100 9.57 -15.03 11.14
N GLY A 101 9.00 -14.03 11.81
CA GLY A 101 7.91 -14.18 12.78
C GLY A 101 6.51 -14.14 12.16
N PHE A 102 6.42 -13.75 10.88
CA PHE A 102 5.18 -13.48 10.18
C PHE A 102 4.28 -12.49 10.92
N GLY A 103 4.90 -11.51 11.59
CA GLY A 103 4.21 -10.50 12.37
C GLY A 103 3.23 -9.70 11.52
N LEU A 104 3.61 -9.35 10.28
CA LEU A 104 2.74 -8.61 9.36
C LEU A 104 1.52 -9.45 8.99
N LEU A 105 1.72 -10.71 8.60
CA LEU A 105 0.61 -11.59 8.22
C LEU A 105 -0.31 -11.87 9.41
N LYS A 106 0.23 -12.13 10.60
CA LYS A 106 -0.56 -12.36 11.81
C LYS A 106 -1.39 -11.13 12.19
N ASP A 107 -0.81 -9.94 12.10
CA ASP A 107 -1.54 -8.70 12.37
C ASP A 107 -2.63 -8.47 11.32
N LEU A 108 -2.34 -8.74 10.04
CA LEU A 108 -3.33 -8.69 8.97
C LEU A 108 -4.46 -9.68 9.19
N PHE A 109 -4.17 -10.95 9.49
CA PHE A 109 -5.19 -11.95 9.84
C PHE A 109 -5.96 -11.59 11.11
N SER A 110 -5.32 -10.96 12.09
CA SER A 110 -6.02 -10.53 13.32
C SER A 110 -6.96 -9.36 13.08
N LYS A 111 -6.57 -8.41 12.20
CA LYS A 111 -7.39 -7.24 11.86
C LYS A 111 -8.49 -7.59 10.88
N CYS A 112 -8.14 -8.36 9.84
CA CYS A 112 -9.05 -8.78 8.77
C CYS A 112 -9.84 -10.07 9.07
N GLY A 113 -9.49 -10.80 10.12
CA GLY A 113 -10.09 -12.10 10.49
C GLY A 113 -11.04 -12.05 11.68
N LYS A 114 -11.55 -10.88 12.09
CA LYS A 114 -12.69 -10.82 13.00
C LYS A 114 -13.95 -11.31 12.27
N LEU A 115 -14.24 -12.61 12.39
CA LEU A 115 -15.37 -13.30 11.78
C LEU A 115 -16.58 -13.37 12.72
N GLY A 116 -17.60 -12.58 12.41
CA GLY A 116 -18.99 -12.80 12.82
C GLY A 116 -19.94 -13.13 11.66
N THR A 117 -19.51 -12.99 10.40
CA THR A 117 -20.38 -13.20 9.24
C THR A 117 -19.62 -13.82 8.08
N VAL A 118 -19.91 -15.10 7.87
CA VAL A 118 -19.96 -15.70 6.54
C VAL A 118 -20.83 -14.78 5.67
N VAL A 119 -20.41 -14.52 4.41
CA VAL A 119 -20.90 -13.51 3.44
C VAL A 119 -20.68 -12.03 3.80
N GLY A 120 -19.57 -11.46 3.32
CA GLY A 120 -19.32 -10.01 3.24
C GLY A 120 -18.12 -9.52 4.04
N PHE A 121 -16.91 -9.70 3.50
CA PHE A 121 -15.66 -9.13 4.03
C PHE A 121 -15.61 -7.60 3.81
N LYS A 122 -16.44 -6.83 4.51
CA LYS A 122 -16.53 -5.37 4.30
C LYS A 122 -16.27 -4.47 5.51
N ASP A 123 -16.12 -5.01 6.72
CA ASP A 123 -16.14 -4.15 7.93
C ASP A 123 -14.82 -4.11 8.71
N SER A 124 -13.73 -4.67 8.19
CA SER A 124 -12.41 -4.53 8.78
C SER A 124 -11.47 -3.81 7.82
N GLU A 125 -10.99 -2.64 8.25
CA GLU A 125 -9.91 -1.90 7.61
C GLU A 125 -8.62 -2.11 8.41
N PHE A 126 -7.48 -1.87 7.76
CA PHE A 126 -6.19 -1.80 8.44
C PHE A 126 -5.41 -0.55 7.99
N THR A 127 -4.71 0.07 8.93
CA THR A 127 -3.95 1.29 8.67
C THR A 127 -2.54 0.99 8.15
N MET A 128 -2.18 1.64 7.05
CA MET A 128 -0.82 1.70 6.53
C MET A 128 -0.30 3.13 6.53
N ASN A 129 0.99 3.32 6.72
CA ASN A 129 1.62 4.64 6.69
C ASN A 129 2.28 4.86 5.32
N PHE A 130 2.04 6.02 4.72
CA PHE A 130 2.61 6.38 3.43
C PHE A 130 3.47 7.64 3.57
N ASP A 131 4.67 7.59 2.99
CA ASP A 131 5.56 8.72 2.82
C ASP A 131 5.51 9.18 1.36
N LEU A 132 5.11 10.43 1.14
CA LEU A 132 5.10 11.09 -0.16
C LEU A 132 6.30 12.03 -0.26
N ASN A 133 7.22 11.72 -1.17
CA ASN A 133 8.41 12.49 -1.46
C ASN A 133 8.32 13.06 -2.89
N ILE A 134 8.47 14.38 -3.01
CA ILE A 134 8.32 15.11 -4.26
C ILE A 134 9.60 15.88 -4.53
N ARG A 135 10.11 15.76 -5.75
CA ARG A 135 11.13 16.64 -6.31
C ARG A 135 10.61 17.19 -7.61
N MET A 136 10.66 18.50 -7.72
CA MET A 136 10.12 19.23 -8.85
C MET A 136 11.05 20.36 -9.23
N ARG A 137 10.96 20.79 -10.48
CA ARG A 137 11.75 21.86 -11.05
C ARG A 137 10.82 22.85 -11.72
N ILE A 138 10.99 24.11 -11.37
CA ILE A 138 10.28 25.23 -11.98
C ILE A 138 11.35 26.09 -12.65
N LEU A 139 11.36 26.11 -13.98
CA LEU A 139 12.41 26.74 -14.78
C LEU A 139 13.79 26.16 -14.40
N SER A 140 14.66 26.95 -13.76
CA SER A 140 16.00 26.54 -13.31
C SER A 140 16.09 26.27 -11.80
N PHE A 141 14.98 26.37 -11.06
CA PHE A 141 14.96 26.16 -9.61
C PHE A 141 14.42 24.78 -9.26
N ASN A 142 15.18 24.04 -8.45
CA ASN A 142 14.75 22.78 -7.88
C ASN A 142 14.03 23.04 -6.55
N LEU A 143 12.82 22.52 -6.44
CA LEU A 143 12.01 22.56 -5.24
C LEU A 143 11.82 21.13 -4.74
N SER A 144 11.93 20.95 -3.43
CA SER A 144 11.69 19.67 -2.77
C SER A 144 10.91 19.98 -1.50
N PRO A 145 9.57 19.99 -1.55
CA PRO A 145 8.78 20.17 -0.35
C PRO A 145 9.04 19.05 0.66
N ASP A 146 8.72 19.30 1.92
CA ASP A 146 8.89 18.30 2.98
C ASP A 146 8.14 17.01 2.68
N ILE A 147 8.73 15.89 3.08
CA ILE A 147 8.12 14.57 2.97
C ILE A 147 6.84 14.56 3.81
N LYS A 148 5.70 14.31 3.15
CA LYS A 148 4.42 14.19 3.83
C LYS A 148 4.19 12.76 4.25
N ARG A 149 3.92 12.55 5.54
CA ARG A 149 3.53 11.26 6.09
C ARG A 149 2.05 11.26 6.41
N PHE A 150 1.33 10.24 5.98
CA PHE A 150 -0.09 10.12 6.27
C PHE A 150 -0.50 8.65 6.45
N PRO A 151 -1.30 8.34 7.49
CA PRO A 151 -1.94 7.04 7.61
C PRO A 151 -3.10 6.94 6.61
N VAL A 152 -3.30 5.76 6.06
CA VAL A 152 -4.44 5.43 5.19
C VAL A 152 -5.01 4.10 5.65
N ASP A 153 -6.31 4.08 5.86
CA ASP A 153 -7.06 2.87 6.14
C ASP A 153 -7.40 2.18 4.82
N ILE A 154 -7.07 0.89 4.73
CA ILE A 154 -7.21 0.08 3.53
C ILE A 154 -8.17 -1.07 3.84
N ASP A 155 -9.08 -1.33 2.91
CA ASP A 155 -9.96 -2.48 2.95
C ASP A 155 -9.16 -3.79 3.01
N CYS A 156 -9.63 -4.72 3.82
CA CYS A 156 -9.03 -6.04 3.88
C CYS A 156 -9.13 -6.78 2.54
N PRO A 157 -8.09 -7.56 2.17
CA PRO A 157 -8.09 -8.31 0.92
C PRO A 157 -9.16 -9.39 0.87
N LEU A 158 -9.78 -9.53 -0.31
CA LEU A 158 -10.80 -10.55 -0.56
C LEU A 158 -10.22 -11.96 -0.63
N ASN A 159 -8.94 -12.11 -0.99
CA ASN A 159 -8.27 -13.39 -1.15
C ASN A 159 -7.45 -13.83 0.08
N LEU A 160 -7.72 -13.26 1.25
CA LEU A 160 -7.00 -13.58 2.49
C LEU A 160 -7.01 -15.07 2.84
N ILE A 161 -8.11 -15.77 2.53
CA ILE A 161 -8.24 -17.22 2.73
C ILE A 161 -7.27 -18.00 1.84
N ASP A 162 -7.10 -17.58 0.58
CA ASP A 162 -6.17 -18.24 -0.34
C ASP A 162 -4.71 -17.94 0.05
N LEU A 163 -4.46 -16.82 0.74
CA LEU A 163 -3.18 -16.57 1.40
C LEU A 163 -2.89 -17.54 2.53
N ALA A 164 -3.88 -17.84 3.37
CA ALA A 164 -3.73 -18.84 4.41
C ALA A 164 -3.39 -20.23 3.83
N LYS A 165 -4.01 -20.60 2.69
CA LYS A 165 -3.74 -21.86 1.99
C LYS A 165 -2.34 -21.89 1.35
N GLY A 166 -1.91 -20.79 0.71
CA GLY A 166 -0.61 -20.70 0.03
C GLY A 166 0.60 -20.71 0.98
N LEU A 167 0.44 -20.31 2.23
CA LEU A 167 1.52 -20.36 3.22
C LEU A 167 1.84 -21.77 3.73
N VAL A 168 1.06 -22.78 3.33
CA VAL A 168 1.29 -24.19 3.63
C VAL A 168 2.17 -24.81 2.54
N PRO A 169 3.45 -25.13 2.82
CA PRO A 169 4.27 -25.84 1.86
C PRO A 169 3.93 -27.33 1.96
N GLY A 170 3.17 -27.83 0.98
CA GLY A 170 2.91 -29.26 0.81
C GLY A 170 1.80 -29.79 1.73
N GLY A 171 0.81 -30.45 1.14
CA GLY A 171 -0.09 -31.33 1.87
C GLY A 171 0.72 -32.44 2.53
N GLY A 172 0.86 -32.36 3.86
CA GLY A 172 1.70 -33.27 4.64
C GLY A 172 2.75 -32.52 5.47
N GLY A 173 2.31 -31.69 6.40
CA GLY A 173 3.17 -31.02 7.38
C GLY A 173 2.40 -30.94 8.69
N ASP A 174 2.99 -31.50 9.73
CA ASP A 174 2.56 -31.43 11.12
C ASP A 174 2.04 -30.02 11.48
N GLY A 175 0.91 -29.93 12.19
CA GLY A 175 0.21 -28.69 12.52
C GLY A 175 0.97 -27.68 13.42
N SER A 176 2.30 -27.73 13.43
CA SER A 176 3.25 -26.98 14.24
C SER A 176 3.25 -25.47 13.98
N TRP A 177 3.00 -25.02 12.74
CA TRP A 177 2.98 -23.59 12.43
C TRP A 177 1.62 -22.93 12.71
N TRP A 178 0.53 -23.69 12.62
CA TRP A 178 -0.83 -23.22 12.97
C TRP A 178 -0.96 -22.84 14.43
N ASN A 179 -0.36 -23.63 15.32
CA ASN A 179 -0.32 -23.36 16.76
C ASN A 179 0.44 -22.06 17.13
N LYS A 180 1.10 -21.41 16.16
CA LYS A 180 1.80 -20.12 16.35
C LYS A 180 1.00 -18.92 15.83
N ILE A 181 -0.16 -19.14 15.22
CA ILE A 181 -1.13 -18.09 14.87
C ILE A 181 -2.10 -17.97 16.06
N PRO A 182 -2.40 -16.76 16.57
CA PRO A 182 -3.29 -16.57 17.72
C PRO A 182 -4.62 -17.31 17.53
N GLY A 183 -5.08 -17.97 18.61
CA GLY A 183 -6.10 -19.03 18.65
C GLY A 183 -7.54 -18.66 18.27
N GLY A 184 -7.74 -17.73 17.34
CA GLY A 184 -9.00 -17.55 16.62
C GLY A 184 -8.93 -18.07 15.19
N VAL A 185 -7.78 -18.01 14.52
CA VAL A 185 -7.65 -18.34 13.08
C VAL A 185 -7.56 -19.85 12.84
N VAL A 186 -6.99 -20.59 13.80
CA VAL A 186 -6.70 -22.02 13.68
C VAL A 186 -7.98 -22.88 13.68
N ASP A 187 -8.99 -22.49 14.48
CA ASP A 187 -10.27 -23.19 14.56
C ASP A 187 -11.11 -23.08 13.28
N TRP A 188 -10.97 -22.00 12.49
CA TRP A 188 -11.76 -21.80 11.27
C TRP A 188 -11.15 -22.43 10.02
N ILE A 189 -9.83 -22.58 9.97
CA ILE A 189 -9.16 -23.22 8.83
C ILE A 189 -9.54 -24.71 8.75
N GLY A 190 -9.72 -25.39 9.89
CA GLY A 190 -10.28 -26.74 9.96
C GLY A 190 -11.77 -26.84 9.57
N LEU A 191 -12.47 -25.71 9.42
CA LEU A 191 -13.85 -25.66 8.92
C LEU A 191 -13.94 -25.41 7.41
N ILE A 192 -12.80 -25.20 6.73
CA ILE A 192 -12.73 -25.09 5.27
C ILE A 192 -12.76 -26.52 4.69
N PRO A 193 -13.75 -26.88 3.85
CA PRO A 193 -13.79 -28.20 3.23
C PRO A 193 -12.51 -28.46 2.41
N GLY A 194 -11.75 -29.49 2.79
CA GLY A 194 -10.50 -29.88 2.11
C GLY A 194 -9.21 -29.42 2.81
N PHE A 195 -9.31 -28.83 4.01
CA PHE A 195 -8.17 -28.67 4.91
C PHE A 195 -8.08 -29.90 5.84
N PRO A 196 -6.90 -30.52 6.01
CA PRO A 196 -6.73 -31.66 6.92
C PRO A 196 -6.87 -31.26 8.40
#